data_AF-A0A958VHG3-F1
#
_entry.id   AF-A0A958VHG3-F1
#
_cell.length_a   1.000
_cell.length_b   1.000
_cell.length_c   1.000
_cell.angle_alpha   90.00
_cell.angle_beta   90.00
_cell.angle_gamma   90.00
#
_symmetry.space_group_name_H-M   'P 1'
#
loop_
_entity.id
_entity.type
_entity.pdbx_description
1 polymer ?
#
loop_
_entity_poly.entity_id
_entity_poly.type
_entity_poly.pdbx_seq_one_letter_code
_entity_poly.pdbx_strand_id
1 'polypeptide(L)'
;MKNWIGMFGLFFLLGCSPKTPRTLKTVNKETSWQEIDLDREDIKTIRISYHIFNRSDGSGNFQKGNVDHTYFLKEKIREVNKYLSQLNQHIPSHIESAADAKIRLKLEEIYYWDNDTAFNCSTVGDYTHNNLYKQYVTTNSALSEDQRDYTLHILLPGKRPNKYGGRNLTGLGFITNALYFEGWFQVFENTLWGDISGNFSHELGHGLGLPHYESQYFPCYCCDDPQECPQENCNNLMLRNGGGPALTLCQLKVAHFLLKNGPSGLEIYNQQARAHKLLEGYNEPTD
;
A
#
# COMPACT_ATOMS: atom_id res chain seq x y z
N MET A 1 -4.17 15.96 75.00
CA MET A 1 -5.57 15.47 75.02
C MET A 1 -6.24 15.94 73.74
N LYS A 2 -6.76 14.98 72.96
CA LYS A 2 -7.67 15.06 71.79
C LYS A 2 -7.31 16.04 70.65
N ASN A 3 -6.61 15.47 69.66
CA ASN A 3 -6.55 15.93 68.28
C ASN A 3 -7.91 15.72 67.59
N TRP A 4 -8.43 16.70 66.86
CA TRP A 4 -9.40 16.50 65.77
C TRP A 4 -9.12 17.55 64.69
N ILE A 5 -8.57 17.09 63.57
CA ILE A 5 -8.30 17.86 62.35
C ILE A 5 -9.49 17.64 61.43
N GLY A 6 -10.24 18.70 61.13
CA GLY A 6 -11.28 18.70 60.11
C GLY A 6 -10.65 18.80 58.72
N MET A 7 -10.66 17.70 57.97
CA MET A 7 -10.22 17.66 56.57
C MET A 7 -11.48 17.65 55.68
N PHE A 8 -11.83 18.82 55.14
CA PHE A 8 -12.84 18.91 54.07
C PHE A 8 -12.21 18.40 52.77
N GLY A 9 -12.59 17.20 52.35
CA GLY A 9 -12.24 16.65 51.05
C GLY A 9 -13.00 17.36 49.94
N LEU A 10 -12.29 18.16 49.16
CA LEU A 10 -12.78 18.71 47.90
C LEU A 10 -12.65 17.61 46.83
N PHE A 11 -13.78 16.98 46.46
CA PHE A 11 -13.83 16.07 45.31
C PHE A 11 -13.70 16.87 44.02
N PHE A 12 -12.52 16.84 43.38
CA PHE A 12 -12.41 17.16 41.96
C PHE A 12 -12.98 15.99 41.16
N LEU A 13 -14.24 16.12 40.72
CA LEU A 13 -14.75 15.33 39.61
C LEU A 13 -14.03 15.80 38.34
N LEU A 14 -12.96 15.08 37.97
CA LEU A 14 -12.43 15.10 36.61
C LEU A 14 -13.50 14.50 35.70
N GLY A 15 -14.43 15.34 35.26
CA GLY A 15 -15.35 15.01 34.19
C GLY A 15 -14.52 14.64 32.96
N CYS A 16 -14.62 13.38 32.53
CA CYS A 16 -14.32 13.02 31.16
C CYS A 16 -15.22 13.90 30.29
N SER A 17 -14.66 14.93 29.67
CA SER A 17 -15.35 15.66 28.62
C SER A 17 -15.67 14.65 27.54
N PRO A 18 -16.96 14.33 27.28
CA PRO A 18 -17.30 13.48 26.15
C PRO A 18 -16.81 14.23 24.92
N LYS A 19 -15.80 13.66 24.24
CA LYS A 19 -15.35 14.16 22.95
C LYS A 19 -16.60 14.31 22.11
N THR A 20 -16.94 15.55 21.78
CA THR A 20 -18.04 15.88 20.89
C THR A 20 -17.86 15.00 19.65
N PRO A 21 -18.84 14.16 19.27
CA PRO A 21 -18.75 13.45 18.00
C PRO A 21 -18.52 14.54 16.95
N ARG A 22 -17.39 14.48 16.24
CA ARG A 22 -17.27 15.24 15.00
C ARG A 22 -18.49 14.83 14.19
N THR A 23 -19.40 15.76 13.97
CA THR A 23 -20.49 15.61 13.02
C THR A 23 -19.82 15.32 11.69
N LEU A 24 -19.76 14.03 11.35
CA LEU A 24 -19.39 13.57 10.03
C LEU A 24 -20.33 14.31 9.08
N LYS A 25 -19.76 15.15 8.21
CA LYS A 25 -20.51 15.62 7.05
C LYS A 25 -21.05 14.35 6.40
N THR A 26 -22.37 14.24 6.35
CA THR A 26 -23.07 13.22 5.59
C THR A 26 -22.50 13.26 4.18
N VAL A 27 -21.68 12.27 3.83
CA VAL A 27 -21.38 11.96 2.44
C VAL A 27 -22.73 11.79 1.77
N ASN A 28 -22.88 12.37 0.57
CA ASN A 28 -23.98 11.98 -0.28
C ASN A 28 -24.03 10.45 -0.32
N LYS A 29 -25.21 9.91 0.01
CA LYS A 29 -25.51 8.48 0.14
C LYS A 29 -25.28 7.69 -1.16
N GLU A 30 -24.81 8.32 -2.24
CA GLU A 30 -24.82 7.80 -3.60
C GLU A 30 -23.57 7.02 -4.01
N THR A 31 -22.52 6.93 -3.18
CA THR A 31 -21.41 6.02 -3.45
C THR A 31 -20.77 5.56 -2.14
N SER A 32 -21.23 4.44 -1.62
CA SER A 32 -20.54 3.74 -0.51
C SER A 32 -19.78 2.53 -1.06
N TRP A 33 -18.62 2.17 -0.48
CA TRP A 33 -17.87 1.00 -0.93
C TRP A 33 -18.68 -0.30 -0.80
N GLN A 34 -19.69 -0.32 0.07
CA GLN A 34 -20.60 -1.45 0.26
C GLN A 34 -21.40 -1.78 -1.02
N GLU A 35 -21.64 -0.77 -1.88
CA GLU A 35 -22.38 -0.91 -3.14
C GLU A 35 -21.55 -1.52 -4.28
N ILE A 36 -20.23 -1.67 -4.10
CA ILE A 36 -19.39 -2.38 -5.07
C ILE A 36 -19.83 -3.85 -5.11
N ASP A 37 -20.31 -4.28 -6.28
CA ASP A 37 -20.61 -5.67 -6.60
C ASP A 37 -19.43 -6.24 -7.41
N LEU A 38 -18.49 -6.89 -6.71
CA LEU A 38 -17.25 -7.39 -7.33
C LEU A 38 -17.53 -8.36 -8.48
N ASP A 39 -18.64 -9.10 -8.48
CA ASP A 39 -18.95 -10.03 -9.57
C ASP A 39 -19.24 -9.28 -10.88
N ARG A 40 -19.74 -8.05 -10.80
CA ARG A 40 -20.04 -7.16 -11.93
C ARG A 40 -18.91 -6.18 -12.27
N GLU A 41 -17.91 -6.04 -11.41
CA GLU A 41 -16.78 -5.16 -11.69
C GLU A 41 -15.91 -5.70 -12.82
N ASP A 42 -15.44 -4.79 -13.69
CA ASP A 42 -14.39 -5.12 -14.67
C ASP A 42 -13.01 -5.21 -14.01
N ILE A 43 -12.09 -5.90 -14.70
CA ILE A 43 -10.68 -5.94 -14.31
C ILE A 43 -10.08 -4.55 -14.47
N LYS A 44 -9.52 -4.00 -13.38
CA LYS A 44 -8.80 -2.73 -13.37
C LYS A 44 -7.32 -2.96 -13.54
N THR A 45 -6.69 -2.19 -14.43
CA THR A 45 -5.25 -2.27 -14.67
C THR A 45 -4.55 -1.06 -14.06
N ILE A 46 -3.60 -1.31 -13.17
CA ILE A 46 -2.69 -0.32 -12.61
C ILE A 46 -1.40 -0.36 -13.43
N ARG A 47 -1.05 0.78 -14.03
CA ARG A 47 0.21 0.98 -14.74
C ARG A 47 1.35 1.09 -13.73
N ILE A 48 2.49 0.45 -14.00
CA ILE A 48 3.65 0.39 -13.10
C ILE A 48 4.89 0.85 -13.83
N SER A 49 5.73 1.64 -13.16
CA SER A 49 7.09 1.95 -13.62
C SER A 49 8.12 1.68 -12.53
N TYR A 50 9.21 0.99 -12.88
CA TYR A 50 10.34 0.82 -11.96
C TYR A 50 11.31 2.00 -12.08
N HIS A 51 11.82 2.49 -10.95
CA HIS A 51 12.94 3.41 -10.87
C HIS A 51 14.08 2.74 -10.11
N ILE A 52 15.13 2.38 -10.83
CA ILE A 52 16.30 1.68 -10.29
C ILE A 52 17.41 2.69 -10.09
N PHE A 53 17.91 2.77 -8.86
CA PHE A 53 19.01 3.67 -8.52
C PHE A 53 20.30 2.86 -8.38
N ASN A 54 21.23 3.13 -9.27
CA ASN A 54 22.57 2.57 -9.34
C ASN A 54 23.59 3.55 -8.74
N ARG A 55 24.79 3.05 -8.47
CA ARG A 55 25.95 3.89 -8.20
C ARG A 55 26.29 4.76 -9.41
N SER A 56 27.11 5.78 -9.21
CA SER A 56 27.56 6.68 -10.27
C SER A 56 28.35 5.98 -11.39
N ASP A 57 28.95 4.82 -11.12
CA ASP A 57 29.62 3.96 -12.10
C ASP A 57 28.65 2.98 -12.82
N GLY A 58 27.35 3.11 -12.55
CA GLY A 58 26.30 2.23 -13.06
C GLY A 58 26.08 0.97 -12.21
N SER A 59 26.95 0.62 -11.26
CA SER A 59 26.91 -0.68 -10.57
C SER A 59 25.95 -0.75 -9.37
N GLY A 60 25.85 -1.96 -8.78
CA GLY A 60 25.31 -2.19 -7.43
C GLY A 60 23.80 -2.44 -7.32
N ASN A 61 23.06 -2.37 -8.43
CA ASN A 61 21.64 -2.70 -8.50
C ASN A 61 21.31 -3.32 -9.88
N PHE A 62 20.02 -3.46 -10.22
CA PHE A 62 19.60 -3.95 -11.54
C PHE A 62 20.14 -3.06 -12.67
N GLN A 63 20.76 -3.70 -13.66
CA GLN A 63 21.49 -3.05 -14.75
C GLN A 63 20.66 -2.92 -16.03
N LYS A 64 20.78 -1.77 -16.71
CA LYS A 64 20.16 -1.54 -18.02
C LYS A 64 20.76 -2.49 -19.06
N GLY A 65 19.90 -3.11 -19.88
CA GLY A 65 20.32 -4.03 -20.94
C GLY A 65 20.72 -5.43 -20.47
N ASN A 66 20.75 -5.69 -19.16
CA ASN A 66 20.92 -7.05 -18.65
C ASN A 66 19.57 -7.79 -18.70
N VAL A 67 19.52 -8.84 -19.52
CA VAL A 67 18.28 -9.60 -19.79
C VAL A 67 17.73 -10.28 -18.54
N ASP A 68 18.60 -10.84 -17.69
CA ASP A 68 18.18 -11.54 -16.47
C ASP A 68 17.58 -10.57 -15.45
N HIS A 69 18.17 -9.37 -15.31
CA HIS A 69 17.64 -8.31 -14.47
C HIS A 69 16.25 -7.86 -14.94
N THR A 70 16.09 -7.60 -16.24
CA THR A 70 14.79 -7.22 -16.82
C THR A 70 13.77 -8.35 -16.68
N TYR A 71 14.18 -9.60 -16.90
CA TYR A 71 13.31 -10.77 -16.72
C TYR A 71 12.82 -10.88 -15.28
N PHE A 72 13.73 -10.76 -14.30
CA PHE A 72 13.38 -10.83 -12.88
C PHE A 72 12.33 -9.78 -12.49
N LEU A 73 12.52 -8.51 -12.88
CA LEU A 73 11.58 -7.44 -12.57
C LEU A 73 10.19 -7.66 -13.21
N LYS A 74 10.17 -8.12 -14.47
CA LYS A 74 8.92 -8.50 -15.15
C LYS A 74 8.23 -9.67 -14.46
N GLU A 75 9.01 -10.63 -13.96
CA GLU A 75 8.46 -11.79 -13.27
C GLU A 75 7.80 -11.41 -11.94
N LYS A 76 8.34 -10.43 -11.19
CA LYS A 76 7.67 -9.95 -9.97
C LYS A 76 6.28 -9.38 -10.27
N ILE A 77 6.11 -8.66 -11.38
CA ILE A 77 4.78 -8.16 -11.82
C ILE A 77 3.84 -9.33 -12.15
N ARG A 78 4.33 -10.37 -12.85
CA ARG A 78 3.53 -11.55 -13.17
C ARG A 78 3.12 -12.33 -11.93
N GLU A 79 4.02 -12.47 -10.96
CA GLU A 79 3.75 -13.13 -9.69
C GLU A 79 2.70 -12.37 -8.87
N VAL A 80 2.78 -11.04 -8.78
CA VAL A 80 1.73 -10.23 -8.14
C VAL A 80 0.39 -10.38 -8.88
N ASN A 81 0.39 -10.37 -10.22
CA ASN A 81 -0.83 -10.62 -10.99
C ASN A 81 -1.41 -12.01 -10.74
N LYS A 82 -0.57 -13.03 -10.61
CA LYS A 82 -1.00 -14.38 -10.24
C LYS A 82 -1.62 -14.37 -8.84
N TYR A 83 -0.98 -13.71 -7.90
CA TYR A 83 -1.47 -13.57 -6.53
C TYR A 83 -2.86 -12.92 -6.48
N LEU A 84 -3.05 -11.82 -7.21
CA LEU A 84 -4.31 -11.07 -7.26
C LEU A 84 -5.39 -11.74 -8.11
N SER A 85 -5.04 -12.64 -9.04
CA SER A 85 -6.01 -13.38 -9.86
C SER A 85 -6.42 -14.74 -9.29
N GLN A 86 -5.73 -15.19 -8.25
CA GLN A 86 -5.89 -16.51 -7.63
C GLN A 86 -5.80 -16.38 -6.12
N LEU A 87 -6.68 -15.54 -5.54
CA LEU A 87 -6.80 -15.41 -4.11
C LEU A 87 -7.32 -16.72 -3.50
N ASN A 88 -6.72 -17.12 -2.40
CA ASN A 88 -7.20 -18.20 -1.57
C ASN A 88 -8.44 -17.74 -0.81
N GLN A 89 -9.26 -18.73 -0.43
CA GLN A 89 -10.30 -18.50 0.57
C GLN A 89 -9.68 -17.94 1.85
N HIS A 90 -10.30 -16.90 2.39
CA HIS A 90 -9.88 -16.33 3.66
C HIS A 90 -10.05 -17.35 4.79
N ILE A 91 -9.12 -17.34 5.74
CA ILE A 91 -9.20 -18.09 6.98
C ILE A 91 -9.42 -17.08 8.11
N PRO A 92 -10.52 -17.19 8.87
CA PRO A 92 -11.51 -18.26 8.86
C PRO A 92 -12.47 -18.20 7.66
N SER A 93 -12.96 -19.38 7.25
CA SER A 93 -13.72 -19.59 6.01
C SER A 93 -15.14 -19.00 6.00
N HIS A 94 -15.63 -18.54 7.15
CA HIS A 94 -16.94 -17.89 7.27
C HIS A 94 -16.91 -16.43 6.81
N ILE A 95 -15.72 -15.83 6.68
CA ILE A 95 -15.55 -14.48 6.14
C ILE A 95 -15.61 -14.58 4.61
N GLU A 96 -16.52 -13.83 4.01
CA GLU A 96 -16.66 -13.77 2.56
C GLU A 96 -15.35 -13.31 1.91
N SER A 97 -14.95 -14.00 0.85
CA SER A 97 -13.76 -13.70 0.06
C SER A 97 -14.06 -13.92 -1.42
N ALA A 98 -13.29 -13.27 -2.28
CA ALA A 98 -13.34 -13.53 -3.71
C ALA A 98 -12.07 -14.28 -4.12
N ALA A 99 -12.19 -15.14 -5.15
CA ALA A 99 -11.06 -15.86 -5.72
C ALA A 99 -10.19 -14.97 -6.66
N ASP A 100 -10.71 -13.83 -7.09
CA ASP A 100 -10.02 -12.88 -7.97
C ASP A 100 -10.26 -11.46 -7.46
N ALA A 101 -9.18 -10.72 -7.25
CA ALA A 101 -9.21 -9.32 -6.85
C ALA A 101 -9.69 -8.39 -7.96
N LYS A 102 -9.76 -8.86 -9.21
CA LYS A 102 -10.04 -8.07 -10.43
C LYS A 102 -9.18 -6.81 -10.57
N ILE A 103 -7.95 -6.88 -10.05
CA ILE A 103 -6.90 -5.86 -10.19
C ILE A 103 -5.70 -6.52 -10.83
N ARG A 104 -5.11 -5.86 -11.83
CA ARG A 104 -3.91 -6.30 -12.54
C ARG A 104 -2.90 -5.17 -12.64
N LEU A 105 -1.64 -5.55 -12.73
CA LEU A 105 -0.50 -4.68 -12.92
C LEU A 105 0.02 -4.81 -14.34
N LYS A 106 0.35 -3.68 -14.97
CA LYS A 106 1.00 -3.63 -16.28
C LYS A 106 2.26 -2.80 -16.17
N LEU A 107 3.40 -3.40 -16.49
CA LEU A 107 4.67 -2.68 -16.55
C LEU A 107 4.67 -1.78 -17.79
N GLU A 108 4.89 -0.49 -17.57
CA GLU A 108 5.06 0.54 -18.59
C GLU A 108 6.52 0.74 -18.92
N GLU A 109 7.34 1.10 -17.93
CA GLU A 109 8.73 1.50 -18.16
C GLU A 109 9.67 1.09 -17.01
N ILE A 110 10.95 0.98 -17.32
CA ILE A 110 12.02 0.79 -16.33
C ILE A 110 13.06 1.90 -16.50
N TYR A 111 13.08 2.83 -15.55
CA TYR A 111 14.05 3.91 -15.49
C TYR A 111 15.28 3.50 -14.68
N TYR A 112 16.46 3.86 -15.17
CA TYR A 112 17.75 3.62 -14.51
C TYR A 112 18.43 4.95 -14.23
N TRP A 113 18.88 5.15 -13.00
CA TRP A 113 19.46 6.40 -12.51
C TRP A 113 20.81 6.13 -11.83
N ASP A 114 21.89 6.68 -12.38
CA ASP A 114 23.24 6.52 -11.83
C ASP A 114 23.53 7.68 -10.88
N ASN A 115 23.31 7.47 -9.57
CA ASN A 115 23.42 8.51 -8.56
C ASN A 115 23.67 7.90 -7.17
N ASP A 116 24.86 8.11 -6.60
CA ASP A 116 25.25 7.51 -5.31
C ASP A 116 24.37 7.94 -4.12
N THR A 117 23.85 9.18 -4.13
CA THR A 117 22.95 9.66 -3.08
C THR A 117 21.60 8.95 -3.16
N ALA A 118 21.07 8.77 -4.36
CA ALA A 118 19.82 8.05 -4.60
C ALA A 118 19.97 6.54 -4.34
N PHE A 119 21.10 5.97 -4.73
CA PHE A 119 21.49 4.59 -4.45
C PHE A 119 21.49 4.30 -2.95
N ASN A 120 22.08 5.19 -2.14
CA ASN A 120 22.21 5.06 -0.69
C ASN A 120 21.01 5.61 0.10
N CYS A 121 19.92 5.98 -0.58
CA CYS A 121 18.71 6.49 0.03
C CYS A 121 18.18 5.51 1.09
N SER A 122 17.55 6.04 2.14
CA SER A 122 16.92 5.24 3.19
C SER A 122 15.60 5.84 3.67
N THR A 123 14.93 5.18 4.61
CA THR A 123 13.70 5.72 5.20
C THR A 123 13.93 6.87 6.19
N VAL A 124 15.16 7.10 6.62
CA VAL A 124 15.54 8.12 7.62
C VAL A 124 16.80 8.88 7.19
N GLY A 125 17.07 10.02 7.82
CA GLY A 125 18.24 10.86 7.53
C GLY A 125 17.95 11.99 6.53
N ASP A 126 19.01 12.58 5.98
CA ASP A 126 18.92 13.82 5.20
C ASP A 126 18.40 13.61 3.76
N TYR A 127 18.65 12.43 3.18
CA TYR A 127 18.15 12.05 1.87
C TYR A 127 17.31 10.78 1.97
N THR A 128 16.00 10.97 1.91
CA THR A 128 14.99 9.92 2.13
C THR A 128 14.26 9.56 0.85
N HIS A 129 13.44 8.51 0.92
CA HIS A 129 12.55 8.11 -0.16
C HIS A 129 11.62 9.25 -0.65
N ASN A 130 11.23 10.18 0.23
CA ASN A 130 10.44 11.34 -0.18
C ASN A 130 11.23 12.25 -1.11
N ASN A 131 12.54 12.37 -0.90
CA ASN A 131 13.43 13.08 -1.80
C ASN A 131 13.55 12.36 -3.15
N LEU A 132 13.66 11.02 -3.15
CA LEU A 132 13.64 10.23 -4.38
C LEU A 132 12.36 10.46 -5.19
N TYR A 133 11.20 10.27 -4.55
CA TYR A 133 9.90 10.45 -5.20
C TYR A 133 9.76 11.86 -5.76
N LYS A 134 10.10 12.88 -4.97
CA LYS A 134 10.06 14.26 -5.44
C LYS A 134 10.96 14.47 -6.67
N GLN A 135 12.22 14.08 -6.58
CA GLN A 135 13.23 14.36 -7.61
C GLN A 135 12.99 13.58 -8.91
N TYR A 136 12.69 12.29 -8.82
CA TYR A 136 12.66 11.37 -9.97
C TYR A 136 11.26 11.09 -10.50
N VAL A 137 10.22 11.45 -9.75
CA VAL A 137 8.82 11.35 -10.18
C VAL A 137 8.20 12.73 -10.34
N THR A 138 7.90 13.43 -9.25
CA THR A 138 6.99 14.60 -9.35
C THR A 138 7.61 15.82 -10.01
N THR A 139 8.92 16.05 -9.87
CA THR A 139 9.62 17.18 -10.51
C THR A 139 10.41 16.76 -11.75
N ASN A 140 10.30 15.51 -12.18
CA ASN A 140 11.06 15.00 -13.31
C ASN A 140 10.38 15.38 -14.63
N SER A 141 10.98 16.34 -15.35
CA SER A 141 10.46 16.81 -16.63
C SER A 141 10.61 15.81 -17.77
N ALA A 142 11.40 14.74 -17.59
CA ALA A 142 11.49 13.65 -18.56
C ALA A 142 10.25 12.73 -18.54
N LEU A 143 9.45 12.78 -17.47
CA LEU A 143 8.17 12.07 -17.41
C LEU A 143 7.06 12.94 -18.00
N SER A 144 6.14 12.32 -18.73
CA SER A 144 4.87 12.97 -19.07
C SER A 144 4.01 13.21 -17.82
N GLU A 145 3.02 14.11 -17.92
CA GLU A 145 2.02 14.26 -16.86
C GLU A 145 1.31 12.94 -16.58
N ASP A 146 0.97 12.19 -17.63
CA ASP A 146 0.28 10.92 -17.47
C ASP A 146 1.13 9.87 -16.73
N GLN A 147 2.43 9.83 -17.02
CA GLN A 147 3.35 8.96 -16.29
C GLN A 147 3.45 9.39 -14.83
N ARG A 148 3.55 10.69 -14.54
CA ARG A 148 3.67 11.19 -13.16
C ARG A 148 2.41 11.02 -12.33
N ASP A 149 1.23 11.08 -12.94
CA ASP A 149 -0.03 11.13 -12.20
C ASP A 149 -0.77 9.78 -12.22
N TYR A 150 -0.73 9.05 -13.34
CA TYR A 150 -1.51 7.82 -13.58
C TYR A 150 -0.68 6.54 -13.64
N THR A 151 0.54 6.55 -13.11
CA THR A 151 1.39 5.35 -12.98
C THR A 151 1.83 5.15 -11.54
N LEU A 152 1.82 3.92 -11.06
CA LEU A 152 2.40 3.56 -9.77
C LEU A 152 3.92 3.35 -9.94
N HIS A 153 4.71 4.16 -9.25
CA HIS A 153 6.17 4.17 -9.34
C HIS A 153 6.81 3.30 -8.25
N ILE A 154 7.62 2.32 -8.64
CA ILE A 154 8.34 1.46 -7.72
C ILE A 154 9.79 1.92 -7.62
N LEU A 155 10.17 2.49 -6.49
CA LEU A 155 11.49 3.06 -6.20
C LEU A 155 12.39 1.99 -5.57
N LEU A 156 13.45 1.61 -6.29
CA LEU A 156 14.38 0.54 -5.92
C LEU A 156 15.80 1.09 -5.71
N PRO A 157 16.15 1.58 -4.50
CA PRO A 157 17.54 1.87 -4.17
C PRO A 157 18.40 0.60 -4.17
N GLY A 158 19.70 0.75 -4.43
CA GLY A 158 20.65 -0.38 -4.35
C GLY A 158 21.21 -0.61 -2.95
N LYS A 159 20.87 0.26 -1.98
CA LYS A 159 21.26 0.09 -0.57
C LYS A 159 20.80 -1.24 -0.02
N ARG A 160 21.74 -2.01 0.54
CA ARG A 160 21.43 -3.23 1.30
C ARG A 160 20.63 -2.86 2.55
N PRO A 161 19.44 -3.45 2.76
CA PRO A 161 18.63 -3.14 3.93
C PRO A 161 19.26 -3.68 5.22
N ASN A 162 19.02 -2.99 6.32
CA ASN A 162 19.43 -3.43 7.66
C ASN A 162 18.48 -4.50 8.25
N LYS A 163 17.26 -4.62 7.73
CA LYS A 163 16.23 -5.62 8.09
C LYS A 163 15.35 -5.90 6.86
N TYR A 164 14.88 -7.14 6.68
CA TYR A 164 14.00 -7.53 5.58
C TYR A 164 12.66 -6.76 5.63
N GLY A 165 12.01 -6.66 4.48
CA GLY A 165 10.71 -6.05 4.28
C GLY A 165 10.86 -4.68 3.63
N GLY A 166 10.22 -4.49 2.47
CA GLY A 166 9.97 -3.15 1.95
C GLY A 166 9.40 -2.34 3.10
N ARG A 167 10.19 -1.39 3.59
CA ARG A 167 9.72 -0.52 4.66
C ARG A 167 8.72 0.39 3.99
N ASN A 168 7.43 0.12 4.23
CA ASN A 168 6.31 0.95 3.80
C ASN A 168 6.73 2.40 4.01
N LEU A 169 6.76 3.18 2.94
CA LEU A 169 6.65 4.62 3.12
C LEU A 169 5.25 4.79 3.63
N THR A 170 5.09 5.04 4.94
CA THR A 170 3.85 5.46 5.60
C THR A 170 2.64 5.17 4.72
N GLY A 171 2.29 3.88 4.66
CA GLY A 171 1.38 3.35 3.65
C GLY A 171 0.10 4.11 3.72
N LEU A 172 -0.12 4.98 2.75
CA LEU A 172 -1.28 5.84 2.64
C LEU A 172 -1.55 5.98 1.18
N GLY A 173 -2.79 5.67 0.84
CA GLY A 173 -3.24 5.90 -0.49
C GLY A 173 -2.84 7.31 -0.94
N PHE A 174 -1.96 7.37 -1.95
CA PHE A 174 -2.00 8.35 -3.03
C PHE A 174 -1.90 9.85 -2.65
N ILE A 175 -1.17 10.23 -1.59
CA ILE A 175 -0.45 11.53 -1.67
C ILE A 175 0.70 11.41 -2.68
N THR A 176 1.23 10.19 -2.81
CA THR A 176 2.30 9.80 -3.72
C THR A 176 1.92 8.48 -4.40
N ASN A 177 1.88 8.42 -5.72
CA ASN A 177 1.68 7.17 -6.48
C ASN A 177 2.98 6.36 -6.54
N ALA A 178 3.61 6.10 -5.39
CA ALA A 178 4.89 5.41 -5.32
C ALA A 178 5.01 4.42 -4.16
N LEU A 179 5.74 3.33 -4.40
CA LEU A 179 6.18 2.36 -3.41
C LEU A 179 7.71 2.32 -3.38
N TYR A 180 8.29 2.03 -2.23
CA TYR A 180 9.74 1.97 -2.05
C TYR A 180 10.14 0.64 -1.45
N PHE A 181 11.11 -0.01 -2.08
CA PHE A 181 11.61 -1.30 -1.62
C PHE A 181 13.13 -1.31 -1.57
N GLU A 182 13.66 -1.59 -0.39
CA GLU A 182 15.07 -1.95 -0.21
C GLU A 182 15.24 -3.47 -0.41
N GLY A 183 16.41 -3.92 -0.89
CA GLY A 183 16.78 -5.33 -0.81
C GLY A 183 16.42 -6.23 -1.99
N TRP A 184 15.62 -5.77 -2.96
CA TRP A 184 15.18 -6.62 -4.08
C TRP A 184 16.35 -7.17 -4.90
N PHE A 185 17.36 -6.34 -5.16
CA PHE A 185 18.55 -6.78 -5.88
C PHE A 185 19.34 -7.83 -5.11
N GLN A 186 19.44 -7.69 -3.78
CA GLN A 186 20.12 -8.68 -2.96
C GLN A 186 19.38 -10.02 -2.89
N VAL A 187 18.04 -10.01 -2.99
CA VAL A 187 17.25 -11.24 -3.16
C VAL A 187 17.52 -11.87 -4.53
N PHE A 188 17.55 -11.07 -5.60
CA PHE A 188 17.93 -11.55 -6.94
C PHE A 188 19.32 -12.20 -6.94
N GLU A 189 20.30 -11.59 -6.28
CA GLU A 189 21.66 -12.14 -6.13
C GLU A 189 21.74 -13.33 -5.16
N ASN A 190 20.63 -13.77 -4.56
CA ASN A 190 20.55 -14.81 -3.53
C ASN A 190 21.41 -14.52 -2.29
N THR A 191 21.68 -13.24 -2.00
CA THR A 191 22.42 -12.81 -0.80
C THR A 191 21.49 -12.42 0.36
N LEU A 192 20.18 -12.45 0.10
CA LEU A 192 19.07 -12.34 1.04
C LEU A 192 17.94 -13.28 0.59
N TRP A 193 17.13 -13.77 1.53
CA TRP A 193 15.96 -14.60 1.26
C TRP A 193 14.68 -13.80 1.52
N GLY A 194 13.67 -13.99 0.69
CA GLY A 194 12.29 -13.63 1.04
C GLY A 194 11.33 -13.50 -0.14
N ASP A 195 10.04 -13.43 0.20
CA ASP A 195 8.95 -13.28 -0.76
C ASP A 195 8.76 -11.81 -1.14
N ILE A 196 9.29 -11.43 -2.30
CA ILE A 196 9.13 -10.10 -2.88
C ILE A 196 7.68 -9.86 -3.31
N SER A 197 7.03 -10.85 -3.89
CA SER A 197 5.73 -10.67 -4.54
C SER A 197 4.60 -10.59 -3.52
N GLY A 198 4.68 -11.36 -2.44
CA GLY A 198 3.79 -11.20 -1.28
C GLY A 198 3.98 -9.84 -0.61
N ASN A 199 5.23 -9.41 -0.37
CA ASN A 199 5.49 -8.08 0.21
C ASN A 199 5.01 -6.96 -0.73
N PHE A 200 5.24 -7.05 -2.04
CA PHE A 200 4.74 -6.07 -3.00
C PHE A 200 3.20 -6.05 -3.01
N SER A 201 2.54 -7.20 -2.99
CA SER A 201 1.07 -7.27 -2.92
C SER A 201 0.53 -6.63 -1.64
N HIS A 202 1.22 -6.81 -0.50
CA HIS A 202 0.89 -6.18 0.77
C HIS A 202 1.00 -4.65 0.70
N GLU A 203 2.11 -4.13 0.18
CA GLU A 203 2.32 -2.69 0.01
C GLU A 203 1.35 -2.07 -1.00
N LEU A 204 1.02 -2.81 -2.06
CA LEU A 204 -0.03 -2.41 -2.99
C LEU A 204 -1.37 -2.30 -2.28
N GLY A 205 -1.71 -3.25 -1.39
CA GLY A 205 -2.89 -3.19 -0.55
C GLY A 205 -2.94 -1.91 0.30
N HIS A 206 -1.82 -1.50 0.90
CA HIS A 206 -1.71 -0.22 1.59
C HIS A 206 -1.94 0.98 0.66
N GLY A 207 -1.38 0.94 -0.55
CA GLY A 207 -1.66 1.91 -1.61
C GLY A 207 -3.16 2.00 -1.91
N LEU A 208 -3.86 0.86 -1.91
CA LEU A 208 -5.30 0.72 -2.10
C LEU A 208 -6.12 0.93 -0.81
N GLY A 209 -5.56 1.63 0.18
CA GLY A 209 -6.25 2.07 1.39
C GLY A 209 -6.54 0.97 2.41
N LEU A 210 -5.97 -0.22 2.22
CA LEU A 210 -6.09 -1.32 3.18
C LEU A 210 -5.03 -1.13 4.27
N PRO A 211 -5.38 -0.92 5.54
CA PRO A 211 -4.44 -0.99 6.63
C PRO A 211 -4.07 -2.44 6.90
N HIS A 212 -3.14 -2.64 7.84
CA HIS A 212 -2.92 -3.97 8.40
C HIS A 212 -4.24 -4.56 8.88
N TYR A 213 -4.46 -5.85 8.62
CA TYR A 213 -5.70 -6.56 8.94
C TYR A 213 -6.06 -6.47 10.43
N GLU A 214 -5.05 -6.43 11.30
CA GLU A 214 -5.17 -6.34 12.75
C GLU A 214 -5.60 -4.93 13.24
N SER A 215 -5.84 -3.98 12.32
CA SER A 215 -6.20 -2.60 12.65
C SER A 215 -7.67 -2.45 13.03
N GLN A 216 -7.92 -2.17 14.31
CA GLN A 216 -9.26 -1.93 14.88
C GLN A 216 -10.01 -0.71 14.34
N TYR A 217 -9.37 0.11 13.50
CA TYR A 217 -9.94 1.36 12.97
C TYR A 217 -10.30 1.29 11.49
N PHE A 218 -10.34 0.08 10.91
CA PHE A 218 -10.64 -0.10 9.49
C PHE A 218 -12.13 -0.37 9.25
N PRO A 219 -12.77 0.19 8.20
CA PRO A 219 -14.17 -0.10 7.86
C PRO A 219 -14.54 -1.59 7.72
N CYS A 220 -13.61 -2.49 7.42
CA CYS A 220 -13.91 -3.92 7.41
C CYS A 220 -13.93 -4.56 8.81
N TYR A 221 -13.34 -3.89 9.81
CA TYR A 221 -13.31 -4.37 11.20
C TYR A 221 -14.72 -4.53 11.80
N CYS A 222 -15.71 -3.74 11.34
CA CYS A 222 -17.10 -3.86 11.80
C CYS A 222 -17.97 -4.79 10.94
N CYS A 223 -17.51 -5.20 9.76
CA CYS A 223 -18.22 -6.14 8.88
C CYS A 223 -17.75 -7.58 9.07
N ASP A 224 -16.50 -7.78 9.47
CA ASP A 224 -15.87 -9.10 9.56
C ASP A 224 -15.92 -9.71 10.98
N ASP A 225 -16.56 -9.04 11.96
CA ASP A 225 -16.63 -9.35 13.42
C ASP A 225 -15.22 -9.54 14.05
N PRO A 226 -14.77 -8.70 15.01
CA PRO A 226 -13.39 -8.72 15.51
C PRO A 226 -12.91 -10.01 16.21
N GLN A 227 -13.75 -11.04 16.30
CA GLN A 227 -13.36 -12.35 16.80
C GLN A 227 -12.98 -13.29 15.66
N GLU A 228 -11.76 -13.85 15.77
CA GLU A 228 -11.30 -15.11 15.14
C GLU A 228 -10.51 -15.05 13.83
N CYS A 229 -9.59 -14.10 13.64
CA CYS A 229 -8.35 -14.49 12.97
C CYS A 229 -7.29 -14.78 14.03
N PRO A 230 -7.19 -16.02 14.56
CA PRO A 230 -6.06 -16.38 15.40
C PRO A 230 -4.79 -16.09 14.61
N GLN A 231 -3.90 -15.28 15.18
CA GLN A 231 -2.70 -14.74 14.53
C GLN A 231 -1.82 -15.82 13.87
N GLU A 232 -1.97 -17.06 14.32
CA GLU A 232 -1.21 -18.24 13.88
C GLU A 232 -1.78 -18.91 12.62
N ASN A 233 -3.04 -18.65 12.24
CA ASN A 233 -3.71 -19.28 11.09
C ASN A 233 -4.35 -18.28 10.11
N CYS A 234 -4.15 -16.98 10.32
CA CYS A 234 -4.68 -15.95 9.44
C CYS A 234 -3.89 -15.89 8.13
N ASN A 235 -4.53 -16.15 6.99
CA ASN A 235 -3.90 -16.08 5.68
C ASN A 235 -4.21 -14.76 4.94
N ASN A 236 -4.61 -13.71 5.66
CA ASN A 236 -4.91 -12.41 5.05
C ASN A 236 -3.62 -11.75 4.51
N LEU A 237 -3.68 -11.20 3.31
CA LEU A 237 -2.56 -10.50 2.67
C LEU A 237 -2.09 -9.32 3.52
N MET A 238 -3.01 -8.62 4.19
CA MET A 238 -2.72 -7.44 4.99
C MET A 238 -2.22 -7.75 6.41
N LEU A 239 -1.89 -9.01 6.74
CA LEU A 239 -1.27 -9.36 8.02
C LEU A 239 0.17 -8.82 8.08
N ARG A 240 0.56 -8.19 9.21
CA ARG A 240 1.85 -7.48 9.32
C ARG A 240 3.09 -8.35 9.11
N ASN A 241 3.05 -9.63 9.48
CA ASN A 241 4.22 -10.53 9.48
C ASN A 241 3.87 -11.94 9.02
N GLY A 242 3.75 -12.16 7.71
CA GLY A 242 3.47 -13.50 7.17
C GLY A 242 2.01 -13.71 6.77
N GLY A 243 1.41 -12.68 6.17
CA GLY A 243 0.13 -12.81 5.48
C GLY A 243 0.17 -13.85 4.36
N GLY A 244 -1.02 -14.28 3.94
CA GLY A 244 -1.20 -15.23 2.86
C GLY A 244 -2.00 -14.62 1.70
N PRO A 245 -2.25 -15.39 0.63
CA PRO A 245 -2.90 -14.90 -0.57
C PRO A 245 -4.42 -14.75 -0.45
N ALA A 246 -4.92 -14.22 0.66
CA ALA A 246 -6.36 -13.98 0.83
C ALA A 246 -6.65 -12.50 1.12
N LEU A 247 -7.75 -12.02 0.58
CA LEU A 247 -8.36 -10.74 0.97
C LEU A 247 -9.85 -10.99 1.22
N THR A 248 -10.41 -10.29 2.20
CA THR A 248 -11.85 -10.34 2.45
C THR A 248 -12.59 -9.60 1.33
N LEU A 249 -13.86 -9.95 1.12
CA LEU A 249 -14.72 -9.28 0.16
C LEU A 249 -14.81 -7.78 0.47
N CYS A 250 -14.88 -7.43 1.76
CA CYS A 250 -14.87 -6.05 2.20
C CYS A 250 -13.59 -5.31 1.78
N GLN A 251 -12.41 -5.90 2.01
CA GLN A 251 -11.13 -5.30 1.60
C GLN A 251 -11.11 -5.02 0.09
N LEU A 252 -11.56 -5.98 -0.72
CA LEU A 252 -11.61 -5.81 -2.18
C LEU A 252 -12.60 -4.72 -2.61
N LYS A 253 -13.76 -4.61 -1.97
CA LYS A 253 -14.71 -3.53 -2.23
C LYS A 253 -14.12 -2.16 -1.92
N VAL A 254 -13.37 -2.02 -0.82
CA VAL A 254 -12.66 -0.78 -0.47
C VAL A 254 -11.62 -0.44 -1.54
N ALA A 255 -10.82 -1.41 -1.96
CA ALA A 255 -9.81 -1.22 -3.00
C ALA A 255 -10.44 -0.78 -4.34
N HIS A 256 -11.52 -1.44 -4.77
CA HIS A 256 -12.26 -1.08 -5.99
C HIS A 256 -12.90 0.31 -5.91
N PHE A 257 -13.52 0.62 -4.77
CA PHE A 257 -14.13 1.92 -4.52
C PHE A 257 -13.08 3.04 -4.65
N LEU A 258 -11.90 2.84 -4.05
CA LEU A 258 -10.80 3.79 -4.14
C LEU A 258 -10.28 3.94 -5.56
N LEU A 259 -10.09 2.84 -6.28
CA LEU A 259 -9.66 2.90 -7.67
C LEU A 259 -10.66 3.67 -8.55
N LYS A 260 -11.97 3.51 -8.32
CA LYS A 260 -13.03 4.14 -9.11
C LYS A 260 -13.24 5.62 -8.80
N ASN A 261 -13.24 5.98 -7.51
CA ASN A 261 -13.67 7.31 -7.05
C ASN A 261 -12.53 8.16 -6.49
N GLY A 262 -11.37 7.56 -6.28
CA GLY A 262 -10.24 8.26 -5.71
C GLY A 262 -10.31 8.49 -4.19
N PRO A 263 -9.64 9.52 -3.66
CA PRO A 263 -9.45 9.82 -2.24
C PRO A 263 -10.73 10.23 -1.55
N SER A 264 -11.52 10.95 -2.32
CA SER A 264 -12.42 12.00 -1.87
C SER A 264 -13.63 11.37 -1.20
N GLY A 265 -13.84 10.06 -1.39
CA GLY A 265 -14.85 9.25 -0.71
C GLY A 265 -14.37 8.55 0.58
N LEU A 266 -13.07 8.43 0.88
CA LEU A 266 -12.56 7.71 2.06
C LEU A 266 -12.01 8.59 3.18
N GLU A 267 -11.96 9.92 3.02
CA GLU A 267 -11.45 10.84 4.05
C GLU A 267 -12.16 10.70 5.42
N ILE A 268 -13.32 10.03 5.43
CA ILE A 268 -14.15 9.76 6.61
C ILE A 268 -13.74 8.50 7.38
N TYR A 269 -13.18 7.50 6.70
CA TYR A 269 -12.85 6.20 7.29
C TYR A 269 -11.36 6.05 7.57
N ASN A 270 -10.54 6.71 6.75
CA ASN A 270 -9.12 6.85 6.98
C ASN A 270 -8.74 8.25 6.48
N GLN A 271 -8.54 9.21 7.39
CA GLN A 271 -8.11 10.59 7.05
C GLN A 271 -6.80 10.65 6.24
N GLN A 272 -6.16 9.50 6.09
CA GLN A 272 -4.91 9.35 5.41
C GLN A 272 -5.04 8.60 4.04
N ALA A 273 -6.19 8.02 3.66
CA ALA A 273 -6.35 7.29 2.38
C ALA A 273 -6.82 8.20 1.23
N ARG A 274 -6.09 8.27 0.08
CA ARG A 274 -6.35 9.29 -0.95
C ARG A 274 -6.23 8.95 -2.48
N ALA A 275 -6.97 7.99 -3.06
CA ALA A 275 -6.79 7.36 -4.40
C ALA A 275 -6.94 8.06 -5.80
N HIS A 276 -6.83 9.37 -5.96
CA HIS A 276 -7.51 10.10 -7.08
C HIS A 276 -7.18 9.78 -8.51
N LYS A 277 -5.98 9.33 -8.83
CA LYS A 277 -5.46 9.45 -10.19
C LYS A 277 -4.85 8.17 -10.73
N LEU A 278 -5.25 6.96 -10.35
CA LEU A 278 -4.71 5.76 -11.04
C LEU A 278 -5.60 5.25 -12.18
N LEU A 279 -6.87 5.69 -12.26
CA LEU A 279 -7.81 5.21 -13.29
C LEU A 279 -8.46 6.30 -14.15
N GLU A 280 -8.41 7.58 -13.77
CA GLU A 280 -8.90 8.65 -14.65
C GLU A 280 -7.94 8.80 -15.85
N GLY A 281 -8.40 8.57 -17.08
CA GLY A 281 -7.62 8.90 -18.28
C GLY A 281 -7.18 7.73 -19.17
N TYR A 282 -7.45 6.47 -18.82
CA TYR A 282 -7.26 5.36 -19.76
C TYR A 282 -8.58 4.96 -20.42
N ASN A 283 -8.96 5.69 -21.48
CA ASN A 283 -9.81 5.08 -22.51
C ASN A 283 -8.86 4.23 -23.35
N GLU A 284 -9.06 2.90 -23.37
CA GLU A 284 -8.38 2.07 -24.37
C GLU A 284 -8.65 2.67 -25.76
N PRO A 285 -7.64 2.76 -26.65
CA PRO A 285 -7.91 2.93 -28.05
C PRO A 285 -8.85 1.80 -28.45
N THR A 286 -10.05 2.16 -28.92
CA THR A 286 -10.91 1.19 -29.58
C THR A 286 -10.27 0.93 -30.94
N ASP A 287 -9.71 -0.27 -31.10
CA ASP A 287 -9.29 -0.79 -32.40
C ASP A 287 -10.50 -0.93 -33.35
#